data_AF-K2DLV1-F1
#
_entry.id   AF-K2DLV1-F1
#
_cell.length_a   1.000
_cell.length_b   1.000
_cell.length_c   1.000
_cell.angle_alpha   90.00
_cell.angle_beta   90.00
_cell.angle_gamma   90.00
#
_symmetry.space_group_name_H-M   'P 1'
#
loop_
_entity.id
_entity.type
_entity.pdbx_description
1 polymer ?
#
loop_
_entity_poly.entity_id
_entity_poly.type
_entity_poly.pdbx_seq_one_letter_code
_entity_poly.pdbx_strand_id
1 'polypeptide(L)'
;MGKNTVLDLASSAGYRANVLRDRVTDGRLHAVLGFNAAPSLRVELGVVSEDKNDSLLAAPTKAYGVRPTLVYTAGPLALRAGVEAYKIGATSFTGTGLSAGYAFNADGNVNVNYARRTSDSTTVADASSFGLNLVFGAAGIGYVKDKNDQLGAAAAIDVNTVYAAYSFPLLGVKGASVTPAINHSSGNNTDLTEFRVRFNYAF
;
A
#
# COMPACT_ATOMS: atom_id res chain seq x y z
N MET A 1 1.96 6.57 -0.82
CA MET A 1 2.30 7.66 0.13
C MET A 1 3.15 8.66 -0.63
N GLY A 2 2.74 9.93 -0.73
CA GLY A 2 3.25 10.86 -1.74
C GLY A 2 4.65 11.41 -1.48
N LYS A 3 5.02 11.63 -0.21
CA LYS A 3 6.36 12.09 0.21
C LYS A 3 6.91 11.46 1.49
N ASN A 4 6.12 10.61 2.14
CA ASN A 4 6.50 9.99 3.38
C ASN A 4 7.61 8.95 3.17
N THR A 5 8.57 8.95 4.09
CA THR A 5 9.71 8.02 4.11
C THR A 5 9.62 7.02 5.27
N VAL A 6 8.58 7.13 6.12
CA VAL A 6 8.31 6.29 7.31
C VAL A 6 6.82 6.04 7.51
N LEU A 7 6.38 4.80 7.48
CA LEU A 7 5.01 4.49 7.86
C LEU A 7 5.01 3.24 8.73
N ASP A 8 5.37 3.48 9.98
CA ASP A 8 5.48 2.47 11.00
C ASP A 8 4.21 2.56 11.86
N LEU A 9 3.62 1.40 12.10
CA LEU A 9 2.33 1.27 12.75
C LEU A 9 2.54 0.95 14.23
N ALA A 10 1.73 1.55 15.11
CA ALA A 10 1.74 1.23 16.54
C ALA A 10 1.37 -0.24 16.83
N SER A 11 0.66 -0.90 15.90
CA SER A 11 0.34 -2.32 15.95
C SER A 11 0.22 -2.90 14.54
N SER A 12 0.45 -4.21 14.40
CA SER A 12 0.26 -4.91 13.12
C SER A 12 -1.24 -4.98 12.77
N ALA A 13 -1.68 -4.10 11.88
CA ALA A 13 -3.05 -4.02 11.41
C ALA A 13 -3.12 -3.61 9.94
N GLY A 14 -4.26 -3.90 9.31
CA GLY A 14 -4.63 -3.42 8.00
C GLY A 14 -4.25 -4.34 6.85
N TYR A 15 -4.71 -3.96 5.67
CA TYR A 15 -4.39 -4.61 4.42
C TYR A 15 -4.07 -3.56 3.36
N ARG A 16 -2.81 -3.53 2.95
CA ARG A 16 -2.35 -2.73 1.83
C ARG A 16 -2.46 -3.62 0.59
N ALA A 17 -3.40 -3.31 -0.31
CA ALA A 17 -3.58 -4.04 -1.56
C ALA A 17 -2.25 -4.17 -2.33
N ASN A 18 -2.12 -5.22 -3.16
CA ASN A 18 -0.88 -5.65 -3.83
C ASN A 18 0.01 -6.58 -2.99
N VAL A 19 -0.57 -7.38 -2.09
CA VAL A 19 0.17 -8.38 -1.29
C VAL A 19 0.94 -9.35 -2.18
N LEU A 20 0.42 -9.69 -3.36
CA LEU A 20 1.12 -10.55 -4.32
C LEU A 20 2.41 -9.90 -4.88
N ARG A 21 2.46 -8.56 -5.02
CA ARG A 21 3.61 -7.84 -5.55
C ARG A 21 4.68 -7.60 -4.46
N ASP A 22 4.25 -7.35 -3.24
CA ASP A 22 5.13 -6.98 -2.13
C ASP A 22 5.88 -8.17 -1.53
N ARG A 23 5.61 -9.42 -1.97
CA ARG A 23 6.36 -10.61 -1.54
C ARG A 23 7.39 -11.14 -2.54
N VAL A 24 7.64 -10.48 -3.68
CA VAL A 24 8.60 -10.98 -4.68
C VAL A 24 10.04 -10.79 -4.17
N THR A 25 10.57 -11.78 -3.46
CA THR A 25 11.95 -11.76 -2.98
C THR A 25 12.83 -12.86 -3.57
N ASP A 26 12.29 -14.04 -3.91
CA ASP A 26 13.08 -15.14 -4.49
C ASP A 26 12.22 -16.15 -5.30
N GLY A 27 12.57 -16.37 -6.58
CA GLY A 27 12.12 -17.54 -7.36
C GLY A 27 10.63 -17.61 -7.76
N ARG A 28 9.93 -16.48 -7.88
CA ARG A 28 8.48 -16.39 -8.14
C ARG A 28 8.22 -15.89 -9.56
N LEU A 29 7.27 -16.50 -10.27
CA LEU A 29 6.76 -15.94 -11.52
C LEU A 29 5.87 -14.74 -11.16
N HIS A 30 6.20 -13.57 -11.72
CA HIS A 30 5.34 -12.40 -11.69
C HIS A 30 5.22 -11.87 -13.12
N ALA A 31 4.01 -11.95 -13.66
CA ALA A 31 3.71 -11.48 -15.01
C ALA A 31 2.52 -10.52 -14.95
N VAL A 32 2.55 -9.49 -15.80
CA VAL A 32 1.43 -8.57 -15.96
C VAL A 32 1.17 -8.40 -17.44
N LEU A 33 -0.06 -8.66 -17.86
CA LEU A 33 -0.55 -8.36 -19.19
C LEU A 33 -1.43 -7.12 -19.10
N GLY A 34 -1.09 -6.07 -19.84
CA GLY A 34 -1.85 -4.81 -19.85
C GLY A 34 -2.24 -4.43 -21.26
N PHE A 35 -3.48 -3.97 -21.44
CA PHE A 35 -3.93 -3.39 -22.69
C PHE A 35 -4.69 -2.08 -22.45
N ASN A 36 -4.52 -1.14 -23.37
CA ASN A 36 -5.26 0.12 -23.35
C ASN A 36 -6.58 -0.11 -24.09
N ALA A 37 -7.68 -0.23 -23.34
CA ALA A 37 -9.02 -0.39 -23.90
C ALA A 37 -9.53 0.91 -24.56
N ALA A 38 -9.04 2.06 -24.10
CA ALA A 38 -9.26 3.39 -24.67
C ALA A 38 -8.09 4.32 -24.29
N PRO A 39 -7.94 5.53 -24.87
CA PRO A 39 -6.85 6.46 -24.52
C PRO A 39 -6.72 6.77 -23.02
N SER A 40 -7.85 6.75 -22.32
CA SER A 40 -7.95 7.03 -20.88
C SER A 40 -8.17 5.78 -20.04
N LEU A 41 -8.28 4.58 -20.62
CA LEU A 41 -8.69 3.37 -19.91
C LEU A 41 -7.71 2.23 -20.18
N ARG A 42 -7.11 1.71 -19.12
CA ARG A 42 -6.18 0.58 -19.15
C ARG A 42 -6.67 -0.52 -18.23
N VAL A 43 -6.60 -1.75 -18.74
CA VAL A 43 -6.87 -2.97 -17.99
C VAL A 43 -5.55 -3.72 -17.85
N GLU A 44 -5.24 -4.19 -16.65
CA GLU A 44 -4.10 -5.07 -16.40
C GLU A 44 -4.55 -6.34 -15.69
N LEU A 45 -3.99 -7.47 -16.10
CA LEU A 45 -4.11 -8.75 -15.40
C LEU A 45 -2.72 -9.14 -14.90
N GLY A 46 -2.53 -9.07 -13.60
CA GLY A 46 -1.35 -9.62 -12.93
C GLY A 46 -1.55 -11.08 -12.56
N VAL A 47 -0.50 -11.88 -12.67
CA VAL A 47 -0.42 -13.25 -12.19
C VAL A 47 0.84 -13.39 -11.34
N VAL A 48 0.69 -14.03 -10.18
CA VAL A 48 1.81 -14.41 -9.32
C VAL A 48 1.72 -15.91 -9.03
N SER A 49 2.85 -16.60 -9.15
CA SER A 49 3.00 -18.01 -8.77
C SER A 49 4.35 -18.26 -8.12
N GLU A 50 4.35 -19.11 -7.11
CA GLU A 50 5.55 -19.55 -6.37
C GLU A 50 5.82 -21.03 -6.62
N ASP A 51 6.96 -21.34 -7.26
CA ASP A 51 7.33 -22.72 -7.58
C ASP A 51 8.15 -23.41 -6.47
N LYS A 52 8.88 -22.66 -5.63
CA LYS A 52 9.74 -23.24 -4.59
C LYS A 52 9.10 -23.20 -3.20
N ASN A 53 8.99 -24.37 -2.57
CA ASN A 53 8.91 -24.47 -1.11
C ASN A 53 10.34 -24.35 -0.58
N ASP A 54 10.64 -23.30 0.20
CA ASP A 54 11.99 -23.09 0.74
C ASP A 54 12.29 -23.97 1.98
N SER A 55 11.36 -24.85 2.38
CA SER A 55 11.61 -25.79 3.48
C SER A 55 10.71 -27.02 3.39
N LEU A 56 11.31 -28.21 3.53
CA LEU A 56 10.62 -29.51 3.61
C LEU A 56 9.88 -29.71 4.96
N LEU A 57 10.06 -28.79 5.90
CA LEU A 57 9.58 -28.88 7.30
C LEU A 57 8.67 -27.71 7.72
N ALA A 58 8.35 -26.78 6.82
CA ALA A 58 7.48 -25.64 7.11
C ALA A 58 6.10 -25.78 6.46
N ALA A 59 5.09 -25.17 7.09
CA ALA A 59 3.74 -25.05 6.54
C ALA A 59 3.76 -24.48 5.10
N PRO A 60 2.81 -24.85 4.23
CA PRO A 60 2.86 -24.44 2.82
C PRO A 60 2.79 -22.90 2.71
N THR A 61 3.89 -22.29 2.26
CA THR A 61 4.03 -20.84 2.06
C THR A 61 3.66 -20.39 0.65
N LYS A 62 3.41 -21.34 -0.27
CA LYS A 62 3.18 -21.04 -1.68
C LYS A 62 2.02 -20.08 -1.87
N ALA A 63 2.31 -18.91 -2.41
CA ALA A 63 1.32 -17.98 -2.90
C ALA A 63 1.06 -18.19 -4.39
N TYR A 64 -0.22 -18.23 -4.76
CA TYR A 64 -0.63 -18.11 -6.15
C TYR A 64 -1.87 -17.27 -6.24
N GLY A 65 -1.99 -16.48 -7.29
CA GLY A 65 -3.15 -15.62 -7.46
C GLY A 65 -3.13 -14.77 -8.71
N VAL A 66 -4.28 -14.14 -8.92
CA VAL A 66 -4.51 -13.23 -10.03
C VAL A 66 -4.99 -11.88 -9.52
N ARG A 67 -4.67 -10.85 -10.28
CA ARG A 67 -4.96 -9.45 -9.92
C ARG A 67 -5.40 -8.67 -11.15
N PRO A 68 -6.69 -8.68 -11.51
CA PRO A 68 -7.23 -7.71 -12.43
C PRO A 68 -7.19 -6.31 -11.81
N THR A 69 -6.75 -5.33 -12.60
CA THR A 69 -6.81 -3.92 -12.25
C THR A 69 -7.33 -3.11 -13.43
N LEU A 70 -8.06 -2.05 -13.09
CA LEU A 70 -8.57 -1.05 -14.01
C LEU A 70 -7.95 0.29 -13.62
N VAL A 71 -7.42 1.01 -14.60
CA VAL A 71 -6.89 2.35 -14.44
C VAL A 71 -7.61 3.26 -15.42
N TYR A 72 -8.22 4.32 -14.91
CA TYR A 72 -8.87 5.35 -15.69
C TYR A 72 -8.23 6.72 -15.42
N THR A 73 -7.86 7.45 -16.46
CA THR A 73 -7.24 8.77 -16.33
C THR A 73 -7.96 9.79 -17.21
N ALA A 74 -8.45 10.87 -16.61
CA ALA A 74 -9.13 11.97 -17.31
C ALA A 74 -8.57 13.32 -16.83
N GLY A 75 -7.68 13.91 -17.64
CA GLY A 75 -6.97 15.12 -17.28
C GLY A 75 -6.24 14.98 -15.93
N PRO A 76 -6.56 15.81 -14.92
CA PRO A 76 -5.94 15.73 -13.59
C PRO A 76 -6.42 14.57 -12.72
N LEU A 77 -7.50 13.88 -13.10
CA LEU A 77 -8.09 12.78 -12.34
C LEU A 77 -7.48 11.44 -12.75
N ALA A 78 -7.07 10.64 -11.77
CA ALA A 78 -6.68 9.24 -11.95
C ALA A 78 -7.47 8.35 -10.99
N LEU A 79 -8.21 7.39 -11.52
CA LEU A 79 -8.94 6.39 -10.77
C LEU A 79 -8.31 5.02 -11.00
N ARG A 80 -8.24 4.21 -9.93
CA ARG A 80 -7.78 2.83 -10.01
C ARG A 80 -8.69 1.95 -9.18
N ALA A 81 -9.03 0.80 -9.74
CA ALA A 81 -9.72 -0.26 -9.03
C ALA A 81 -9.00 -1.58 -9.28
N GLY A 82 -8.96 -2.45 -8.28
CA GLY A 82 -8.32 -3.75 -8.39
C GLY A 82 -8.97 -4.76 -7.48
N VAL A 83 -8.97 -6.01 -7.91
CA VAL A 83 -9.35 -7.17 -7.12
C VAL A 83 -8.19 -8.14 -7.15
N GLU A 84 -7.96 -8.84 -6.05
CA GLU A 84 -6.98 -9.91 -5.94
C GLU A 84 -7.70 -11.15 -5.45
N ALA A 85 -7.49 -12.27 -6.13
CA ALA A 85 -7.88 -13.58 -5.64
C ALA A 85 -6.61 -14.41 -5.52
N TYR A 86 -6.29 -14.85 -4.31
CA TYR A 86 -5.06 -15.57 -4.07
C TYR A 86 -5.20 -16.57 -2.93
N LYS A 87 -4.31 -17.56 -2.92
CA LYS A 87 -4.20 -18.53 -1.85
C LYS A 87 -2.78 -18.49 -1.29
N ILE A 88 -2.67 -18.69 0.01
CA ILE A 88 -1.40 -18.93 0.70
C ILE A 88 -1.60 -20.20 1.53
N GLY A 89 -0.89 -21.25 1.16
CA GLY A 89 -1.13 -22.58 1.72
C GLY A 89 -2.56 -23.05 1.45
N ALA A 90 -3.28 -23.39 2.51
CA ALA A 90 -4.68 -23.86 2.43
C ALA A 90 -5.72 -22.72 2.48
N THR A 91 -5.30 -21.49 2.78
CA THR A 91 -6.22 -20.36 2.99
C THR A 91 -6.41 -19.56 1.72
N SER A 92 -7.66 -19.28 1.38
CA SER A 92 -8.03 -18.38 0.30
C SER A 92 -8.26 -16.96 0.82
N PHE A 93 -7.88 -16.00 0.00
CA PHE A 93 -8.03 -14.59 0.26
C PHE A 93 -8.64 -13.89 -0.94
N THR A 94 -9.47 -12.90 -0.66
CA THR A 94 -9.94 -11.95 -1.67
C THR A 94 -9.59 -10.55 -1.22
N GLY A 95 -8.79 -9.85 -2.02
CA GLY A 95 -8.42 -8.46 -1.84
C GLY A 95 -9.19 -7.54 -2.77
N THR A 96 -9.52 -6.36 -2.32
CA THR A 96 -10.06 -5.27 -3.14
C THR A 96 -9.29 -4.00 -2.85
N GLY A 97 -9.07 -3.18 -3.86
CA GLY A 97 -8.35 -1.92 -3.76
C GLY A 97 -8.98 -0.87 -4.65
N LEU A 98 -9.21 0.31 -4.09
CA LEU A 98 -9.69 1.51 -4.79
C LEU A 98 -8.73 2.65 -4.53
N SER A 99 -8.45 3.44 -5.56
CA SER A 99 -7.62 4.63 -5.46
C SER A 99 -8.19 5.73 -6.34
N ALA A 100 -8.18 6.96 -5.83
CA ALA A 100 -8.51 8.17 -6.57
C ALA A 100 -7.43 9.21 -6.29
N GLY A 101 -6.84 9.75 -7.35
CA GLY A 101 -5.86 10.82 -7.31
C GLY A 101 -6.35 12.01 -8.13
N TYR A 102 -6.15 13.22 -7.61
CA TYR A 102 -6.44 14.45 -8.35
C TYR A 102 -5.28 15.42 -8.23
N ALA A 103 -4.74 15.85 -9.38
CA ALA A 103 -3.70 16.87 -9.47
C ALA A 103 -4.35 18.26 -9.67
N PHE A 104 -4.34 19.09 -8.64
CA PHE A 104 -4.90 20.46 -8.73
C PHE A 104 -3.93 21.47 -9.36
N ASN A 105 -2.62 21.20 -9.33
CA ASN A 105 -1.60 21.93 -10.09
C ASN A 105 -0.36 21.04 -10.30
N ALA A 106 0.70 21.58 -10.93
CA ALA A 106 1.92 20.83 -11.24
C ALA A 106 2.62 20.22 -10.00
N ASP A 107 2.53 20.88 -8.86
CA ASP A 107 3.20 20.49 -7.61
C ASP A 107 2.22 20.02 -6.53
N GLY A 108 0.98 19.76 -6.92
CA GLY A 108 -0.14 19.68 -6.01
C GLY A 108 -1.06 18.52 -6.36
N ASN A 109 -1.16 17.55 -5.46
CA ASN A 109 -2.08 16.43 -5.63
C ASN A 109 -2.65 15.90 -4.31
N VAL A 110 -3.86 15.35 -4.39
CA VAL A 110 -4.50 14.58 -3.32
C VAL A 110 -4.72 13.16 -3.81
N ASN A 111 -4.52 12.18 -2.92
CA ASN A 111 -4.77 10.78 -3.20
C ASN A 111 -5.55 10.17 -2.05
N VAL A 112 -6.65 9.49 -2.38
CA VAL A 112 -7.45 8.68 -1.47
C VAL A 112 -7.33 7.23 -1.89
N ASN A 113 -7.16 6.34 -0.93
CA ASN A 113 -6.99 4.91 -1.15
C ASN A 113 -7.83 4.15 -0.13
N TYR A 114 -8.43 3.06 -0.58
CA TYR A 114 -9.09 2.10 0.28
C TYR A 114 -8.72 0.71 -0.17
N ALA A 115 -8.48 -0.18 0.77
CA ALA A 115 -8.22 -1.58 0.49
C ALA A 115 -8.88 -2.45 1.56
N ARG A 116 -9.36 -3.63 1.15
CA ARG A 116 -9.92 -4.62 2.06
C ARG A 116 -9.52 -6.02 1.61
N ARG A 117 -9.20 -6.88 2.56
CA ARG A 117 -8.98 -8.31 2.39
C ARG A 117 -9.95 -9.09 3.24
N THR A 118 -10.54 -10.11 2.64
CA THR A 118 -11.28 -11.15 3.33
C THR A 118 -10.53 -12.48 3.26
N SER A 119 -10.81 -13.38 4.21
CA SER A 119 -10.27 -14.75 4.23
C SER A 119 -11.38 -15.78 4.39
N ASP A 120 -11.17 -16.99 3.85
CA ASP A 120 -12.00 -18.16 4.17
C ASP A 120 -11.58 -18.87 5.49
N SER A 121 -10.52 -18.37 6.16
CA SER A 121 -10.02 -18.95 7.40
C SER A 121 -10.70 -18.37 8.63
N THR A 122 -11.05 -19.24 9.58
CA THR A 122 -11.53 -18.85 10.91
C THR A 122 -10.40 -18.43 11.87
N THR A 123 -9.15 -18.51 11.43
CA THR A 123 -7.95 -18.14 12.20
C THR A 123 -7.27 -16.88 11.68
N VAL A 124 -7.79 -16.26 10.62
CA VAL A 124 -7.24 -15.05 10.05
C VAL A 124 -8.33 -13.99 9.97
N ALA A 125 -8.16 -12.89 10.70
CA ALA A 125 -9.08 -11.76 10.63
C ALA A 125 -9.11 -11.15 9.23
N ASP A 126 -10.29 -10.69 8.82
CA ASP A 126 -10.41 -9.74 7.72
C ASP A 126 -9.68 -8.45 8.08
N ALA A 127 -9.19 -7.74 7.06
CA ALA A 127 -8.41 -6.53 7.28
C ALA A 127 -8.75 -5.45 6.25
N SER A 128 -8.67 -4.18 6.65
CA SER A 128 -8.91 -3.06 5.76
C SER A 128 -7.98 -1.89 6.06
N SER A 129 -7.75 -1.06 5.06
CA SER A 129 -6.91 0.12 5.13
C SER A 129 -7.56 1.26 4.37
N PHE A 130 -7.58 2.44 4.97
CA PHE A 130 -7.94 3.70 4.33
C PHE A 130 -6.74 4.64 4.40
N GLY A 131 -6.46 5.34 3.31
CA GLY A 131 -5.34 6.27 3.24
C GLY A 131 -5.70 7.55 2.50
N LEU A 132 -5.41 8.69 3.09
CA LEU A 132 -5.47 10.01 2.48
C LEU A 132 -4.06 10.60 2.47
N ASN A 133 -3.63 11.15 1.35
CA ASN A 133 -2.36 11.87 1.25
C ASN A 133 -2.52 13.11 0.39
N LEU A 134 -2.06 14.25 0.91
CA LEU A 134 -1.96 15.52 0.21
C LEU A 134 -0.49 15.89 0.03
N VAL A 135 -0.12 16.31 -1.17
CA VAL A 135 1.17 16.94 -1.48
C VAL A 135 0.90 18.33 -2.02
N PHE A 136 1.62 19.32 -1.52
CA PHE A 136 1.59 20.69 -2.02
C PHE A 136 3.01 21.27 -1.99
N GLY A 137 3.61 21.44 -3.17
CA GLY A 137 4.99 21.90 -3.28
C GLY A 137 5.94 21.00 -2.52
N ALA A 138 6.73 21.58 -1.62
CA ALA A 138 7.68 20.86 -0.77
C ALA A 138 7.01 20.02 0.34
N ALA A 139 5.77 20.34 0.72
CA ALA A 139 5.08 19.71 1.85
C ALA A 139 4.29 18.46 1.43
N GLY A 140 4.20 17.51 2.35
CA GLY A 140 3.27 16.39 2.26
C GLY A 140 2.70 16.05 3.64
N ILE A 141 1.41 15.75 3.69
CA ILE A 141 0.72 15.26 4.88
C ILE A 141 -0.15 14.07 4.49
N GLY A 142 -0.34 13.13 5.41
CA GLY A 142 -1.29 12.07 5.18
C GLY A 142 -1.83 11.45 6.46
N TYR A 143 -2.86 10.66 6.25
CA TYR A 143 -3.58 9.92 7.25
C TYR A 143 -3.78 8.49 6.74
N VAL A 144 -3.59 7.52 7.62
CA VAL A 144 -3.83 6.10 7.35
C VAL A 144 -4.62 5.53 8.51
N LYS A 145 -5.72 4.85 8.20
CA LYS A 145 -6.45 4.02 9.15
C LYS A 145 -6.33 2.58 8.71
N ASP A 146 -5.76 1.76 9.56
CA ASP A 146 -5.57 0.32 9.37
C ASP A 146 -6.42 -0.42 10.39
N LYS A 147 -7.14 -1.46 9.94
CA LYS A 147 -8.03 -2.26 10.78
C LYS A 147 -7.86 -3.74 10.52
N ASN A 148 -7.84 -4.54 11.58
CA ASN A 148 -8.16 -5.96 11.54
C ASN A 148 -9.51 -6.17 12.25
N ASP A 149 -10.43 -6.88 11.61
CA ASP A 149 -11.72 -7.20 12.20
C ASP A 149 -11.57 -8.17 13.39
N GLN A 150 -12.64 -8.29 14.16
CA GLN A 150 -12.70 -9.21 15.30
C GLN A 150 -12.52 -10.66 14.80
N LEU A 151 -11.69 -11.45 15.49
CA LEU A 151 -11.48 -12.86 15.20
C LEU A 151 -11.76 -13.70 16.46
N GLY A 152 -12.84 -14.48 16.44
CA GLY A 152 -13.30 -15.20 17.62
C GLY A 152 -13.54 -14.25 18.79
N ALA A 153 -12.90 -14.51 19.93
CA ALA A 153 -12.99 -13.69 21.15
C ALA A 153 -12.00 -12.51 21.19
N ALA A 154 -11.07 -12.41 20.23
CA ALA A 154 -10.11 -11.30 20.18
C ALA A 154 -10.77 -10.03 19.65
N ALA A 155 -10.61 -8.91 20.35
CA ALA A 155 -11.14 -7.61 19.91
C ALA A 155 -10.57 -7.18 18.54
N ALA A 156 -11.34 -6.38 17.81
CA ALA A 156 -10.85 -5.74 16.58
C ALA A 156 -9.66 -4.81 16.90
N ILE A 157 -8.73 -4.72 15.96
CA ILE A 157 -7.55 -3.84 16.07
C ILE A 157 -7.75 -2.68 15.12
N ASP A 158 -7.79 -1.47 15.64
CA ASP A 158 -7.81 -0.22 14.87
C ASP A 158 -6.51 0.56 15.13
N VAL A 159 -5.83 0.99 14.07
CA VAL A 159 -4.61 1.80 14.12
C VAL A 159 -4.78 3.02 13.23
N ASN A 160 -4.59 4.20 13.79
CA ASN A 160 -4.64 5.46 13.07
C ASN A 160 -3.24 6.07 13.03
N THR A 161 -2.79 6.49 11.87
CA THR A 161 -1.46 7.07 11.67
C THR A 161 -1.57 8.37 10.91
N VAL A 162 -1.03 9.45 11.47
CA VAL A 162 -0.81 10.72 10.79
C VAL A 162 0.66 10.88 10.48
N TYR A 163 0.99 11.49 9.35
CA TYR A 163 2.37 11.82 9.02
C TYR A 163 2.47 13.15 8.29
N ALA A 164 3.61 13.80 8.45
CA ALA A 164 3.97 14.99 7.72
C ALA A 164 5.44 14.92 7.28
N ALA A 165 5.74 15.49 6.13
CA ALA A 165 7.09 15.59 5.59
C ALA A 165 7.26 16.91 4.83
N TYR A 166 8.48 17.44 4.82
CA TYR A 166 8.82 18.63 4.06
C TYR A 166 10.19 18.48 3.41
N SER A 167 10.28 18.72 2.11
CA SER A 167 11.53 18.57 1.35
C SER A 167 12.19 19.93 1.11
N PHE A 168 13.47 20.05 1.47
CA PHE A 168 14.30 21.23 1.23
C PHE A 168 15.40 20.90 0.21
N PRO A 169 15.80 21.84 -0.67
CA PRO A 169 17.03 21.71 -1.44
C PRO A 169 18.23 21.60 -0.49
N LEU A 170 19.16 20.68 -0.77
CA LEU A 170 20.33 20.48 0.08
C LEU A 170 21.46 21.40 -0.38
N LEU A 171 21.69 22.48 0.37
CA LEU A 171 22.85 23.40 0.24
C LEU A 171 23.06 23.99 -1.18
N GLY A 172 21.98 24.16 -1.95
CA GLY A 172 22.05 24.69 -3.32
C GLY A 172 22.63 23.71 -4.34
N VAL A 173 22.90 22.46 -3.96
CA VAL A 173 23.34 21.42 -4.89
C VAL A 173 22.15 20.98 -5.75
N LYS A 174 22.27 21.18 -7.06
CA LYS A 174 21.25 20.78 -8.03
C LYS A 174 20.97 19.28 -7.91
N GLY A 175 19.68 18.91 -7.83
CA GLY A 175 19.26 17.51 -7.70
C GLY A 175 19.37 16.93 -6.28
N ALA A 176 19.93 17.67 -5.32
CA ALA A 176 20.05 17.24 -3.94
C ALA A 176 18.91 17.79 -3.06
N SER A 177 18.35 16.94 -2.19
CA SER A 177 17.33 17.35 -1.22
C SER A 177 17.44 16.60 0.11
N VAL A 178 16.97 17.25 1.17
CA VAL A 178 16.77 16.68 2.50
C VAL A 178 15.29 16.74 2.85
N THR A 179 14.75 15.63 3.34
CA THR A 179 13.34 15.50 3.70
C THR A 179 13.22 14.93 5.11
N PRO A 180 13.11 15.77 6.15
CA PRO A 180 12.58 15.34 7.44
C PRO A 180 11.11 14.92 7.31
N ALA A 181 10.77 13.86 8.03
CA ALA A 181 9.42 13.34 8.15
C ALA A 181 9.17 12.92 9.60
N ILE A 182 7.94 13.15 10.07
CA ILE A 182 7.44 12.69 11.35
C ILE A 182 6.14 11.93 11.14
N ASN A 183 5.92 10.88 11.92
CA ASN A 183 4.64 10.22 12.03
C ASN A 183 4.23 10.05 13.49
N HIS A 184 2.94 9.90 13.70
CA HIS A 184 2.35 9.49 14.96
C HIS A 184 1.27 8.46 14.68
N SER A 185 1.37 7.30 15.32
CA SER A 185 0.49 6.16 15.17
C SER A 185 -0.07 5.77 16.53
N SER A 186 -1.37 5.54 16.61
CA SER A 186 -2.07 5.14 17.84
C SER A 186 -3.03 4.00 17.56
N GLY A 187 -3.02 2.97 18.39
CA GLY A 187 -3.95 1.84 18.27
C GLY A 187 -3.70 0.74 19.29
N ASN A 188 -4.78 0.11 19.77
CA ASN A 188 -4.73 -1.03 20.70
C ASN A 188 -3.88 -0.78 21.98
N ASN A 189 -4.07 0.39 22.60
CA ASN A 189 -3.34 0.87 23.79
C ASN A 189 -1.83 1.08 23.59
N THR A 190 -1.39 1.19 22.35
CA THR A 190 0.00 1.50 22.01
C THR A 190 0.04 2.77 21.16
N ASP A 191 0.97 3.65 21.50
CA ASP A 191 1.30 4.84 20.72
C ASP A 191 2.74 4.75 20.24
N LEU A 192 2.99 5.20 19.02
CA LEU A 192 4.30 5.25 18.39
C LEU A 192 4.47 6.62 17.72
N THR A 193 5.59 7.27 17.96
CA THR A 193 6.00 8.48 17.25
C THR A 193 7.37 8.26 16.68
N GLU A 194 7.54 8.40 15.36
CA GLU A 194 8.82 8.23 14.70
C GLU A 194 9.19 9.48 13.90
N PHE A 195 10.50 9.76 13.88
CA PHE A 195 11.11 10.78 13.06
C PHE A 195 12.19 10.15 12.16
N ARG A 196 12.21 10.52 10.87
CA ARG A 196 13.26 10.11 9.93
C ARG A 196 13.65 11.27 9.04
N VAL A 197 14.92 11.28 8.65
CA VAL A 197 15.44 12.19 7.65
C VAL A 197 15.90 11.38 6.44
N ARG A 198 15.45 11.75 5.25
CA ARG A 198 15.94 11.21 3.97
C ARG A 198 16.82 12.24 3.27
N PHE A 199 17.98 11.80 2.83
CA PHE A 199 18.80 12.52 1.85
C PHE A 199 18.59 11.88 0.48
N ASN A 200 18.39 12.70 -0.56
CA ASN A 200 18.21 12.24 -1.93
C ASN A 200 19.08 13.06 -2.87
N TYR A 201 19.74 12.38 -3.82
CA TYR A 201 20.49 13.01 -4.90
C TYR A 201 20.12 12.34 -6.23
N ALA A 202 19.55 13.10 -7.15
CA ALA A 202 19.24 12.66 -8.50
C ALA A 202 20.22 13.30 -9.49
N PHE A 203 20.88 12.46 -10.30
CA PHE A 203 21.85 12.84 -11.32
C PHE A 203 21.18 13.25 -12.64
#